data_AF-A0A2H9QH70-F1
#
_entry.id   AF-A0A2H9QH70-F1
#
_cell.length_a   1.000
_cell.length_b   1.000
_cell.length_c   1.000
_cell.angle_alpha   90.00
_cell.angle_beta   90.00
_cell.angle_gamma   90.00
#
_symmetry.space_group_name_H-M   'P 1'
#
loop_
_entity.id
_entity.type
_entity.pdbx_description
1 polymer ?
#
loop_
_entity_poly.entity_id
_entity_poly.type
_entity_poly.pdbx_seq_one_letter_code
_entity_poly.pdbx_strand_id
1 'polypeptide(L)'
;MVIGSQFGDEGKGKLVDCLAEQSDYVVRYQGGNNAGHTVVVKDKVFKLHLLPSGVVRKKRSLIGTGVSLDPRVLKQEIDGLKEKGIKVNLGIDPRCQIIMPWHNVIDIGKEEALKEKNIGTTRRGVGPCYADRASRIGIRFDDLVDEKRLKEKLDFNYP
;
A
#
# COMPACT_ATOMS: atom_id res chain seq x y z
N MET A 1 3.37 6.88 -17.65
CA MET A 1 2.69 5.84 -16.84
C MET A 1 3.43 4.53 -17.03
N VAL A 2 3.69 3.78 -15.95
CA VAL A 2 4.34 2.46 -16.02
C VAL A 2 3.35 1.41 -15.55
N ILE A 3 3.08 0.41 -16.39
CA ILE A 3 2.15 -0.70 -16.11
C ILE A 3 2.82 -2.04 -16.43
N GLY A 4 2.31 -3.11 -15.83
CA GLY A 4 2.67 -4.48 -16.19
C GLY A 4 1.73 -4.99 -17.27
N SER A 5 2.28 -5.68 -18.27
CA SER A 5 1.48 -6.31 -19.33
C SER A 5 1.22 -7.80 -19.05
N GLN A 6 1.74 -8.34 -17.95
CA GLN A 6 1.63 -9.75 -17.57
C GLN A 6 1.00 -9.86 -16.17
N PHE A 7 1.28 -10.96 -15.47
CA PHE A 7 0.73 -11.27 -14.14
C PHE A 7 1.65 -10.87 -12.99
N GLY A 8 2.38 -9.74 -13.12
CA GLY A 8 3.28 -9.26 -12.08
C GLY A 8 4.76 -9.56 -12.35
N ASP A 9 5.62 -9.03 -11.48
CA ASP A 9 7.08 -9.21 -11.49
C ASP A 9 7.83 -8.91 -12.80
N GLU A 10 7.28 -8.04 -13.64
CA GLU A 10 7.91 -7.61 -14.91
C GLU A 10 9.05 -6.58 -14.72
N GLY A 11 9.60 -6.44 -13.52
CA GLY A 11 10.68 -5.49 -13.24
C GLY A 11 10.26 -4.02 -13.24
N LYS A 12 8.96 -3.72 -13.15
CA LYS A 12 8.39 -2.34 -13.14
C LYS A 12 9.10 -1.40 -12.18
N GLY A 13 9.44 -1.88 -10.98
CA GLY A 13 10.12 -1.09 -9.96
C GLY A 13 11.46 -0.52 -10.41
N LYS A 14 12.23 -1.27 -11.22
CA LYS A 14 13.52 -0.84 -11.77
C LYS A 14 13.33 0.24 -12.83
N LEU A 15 12.34 0.08 -13.71
CA LEU A 15 12.03 1.09 -14.72
C LEU A 15 11.53 2.39 -14.06
N VAL A 16 10.65 2.28 -13.06
CA VAL A 16 10.18 3.43 -12.28
C VAL A 16 11.34 4.13 -11.57
N ASP A 17 12.30 3.40 -11.01
CA ASP A 17 13.49 4.00 -10.38
C ASP A 17 14.33 4.80 -11.38
N CYS A 18 14.56 4.26 -12.59
CA CYS A 18 15.28 4.96 -13.64
C CYS A 18 14.56 6.25 -14.09
N LEU A 19 13.25 6.17 -14.34
CA LEU A 19 12.44 7.32 -14.75
C LEU A 19 12.24 8.35 -13.63
N ALA A 20 12.29 7.90 -12.36
CA ALA A 20 12.14 8.77 -11.21
C ALA A 20 13.25 9.82 -11.13
N GLU A 21 14.43 9.57 -11.70
CA GLU A 21 15.53 10.55 -11.74
C GLU A 21 15.11 11.85 -12.43
N GLN A 22 14.38 11.73 -13.54
CA GLN A 22 13.89 12.84 -14.36
C GLN A 22 12.48 13.32 -13.97
N SER A 23 11.85 12.68 -12.98
CA SER A 23 10.50 13.00 -12.55
C SER A 23 10.50 13.91 -11.31
N ASP A 24 9.53 14.82 -11.22
CA ASP A 24 9.26 15.60 -10.01
C ASP A 24 8.44 14.80 -8.99
N TYR A 25 7.47 14.02 -9.48
CA TYR A 25 6.54 13.24 -8.68
C TYR A 25 6.56 11.76 -9.09
N VAL A 26 6.49 10.88 -8.10
CA VAL A 26 6.29 9.45 -8.32
C VAL A 26 5.03 9.01 -7.57
N VAL A 27 4.03 8.59 -8.34
CA VAL A 27 2.68 8.34 -7.80
C VAL A 27 2.35 6.86 -7.88
N ARG A 28 1.92 6.31 -6.75
CA ARG A 28 1.26 5.00 -6.72
C ARG A 28 -0.24 5.18 -6.76
N TYR A 29 -0.90 4.52 -7.72
CA TYR A 29 -2.31 4.74 -7.98
C TYR A 29 -3.24 3.60 -7.57
N GLN A 30 -2.74 2.36 -7.40
CA GLN A 30 -3.55 1.19 -7.02
C GLN A 30 -2.75 0.10 -6.29
N GLY A 31 -3.45 -0.95 -5.88
CA GLY A 31 -2.94 -2.08 -5.11
C GLY A 31 -2.83 -1.75 -3.62
N GLY A 32 -1.89 -2.38 -2.93
CA GLY A 32 -1.58 -2.11 -1.53
C GLY A 32 -0.22 -2.67 -1.15
N ASN A 33 -0.05 -3.06 0.10
CA ASN A 33 1.14 -3.78 0.55
C ASN A 33 1.29 -5.17 -0.09
N ASN A 34 0.35 -5.64 -0.93
CA ASN A 34 0.51 -6.87 -1.72
C ASN A 34 1.54 -6.75 -2.87
N ALA A 35 1.88 -5.54 -3.31
CA ALA A 35 2.98 -5.36 -4.25
C ALA A 35 4.32 -5.34 -3.52
N GLY A 36 5.38 -5.66 -4.25
CA GLY A 36 6.76 -5.48 -3.82
C GLY A 36 7.59 -4.97 -4.98
N HIS A 37 8.56 -4.11 -4.70
CA HIS A 37 9.64 -3.81 -5.62
C HIS A 37 10.94 -3.62 -4.86
N THR A 38 12.01 -4.13 -5.46
CA THR A 38 13.36 -3.96 -4.95
C THR A 38 14.04 -2.87 -5.74
N VAL A 39 14.58 -1.87 -5.05
CA VAL A 39 15.38 -0.80 -5.63
C VAL A 39 16.81 -0.92 -5.11
N VAL A 40 17.78 -0.75 -6.00
CA VAL A 40 19.21 -0.75 -5.65
C VAL A 40 19.77 0.63 -5.94
N VAL A 41 20.26 1.32 -4.91
CA VAL A 41 20.89 2.63 -5.03
C VAL A 41 22.23 2.61 -4.32
N LYS A 42 23.31 2.85 -5.08
CA LYS A 42 24.69 2.91 -4.53
C LYS A 42 24.98 1.73 -3.60
N ASP A 43 24.75 0.52 -4.11
CA ASP A 43 24.96 -0.78 -3.43
C ASP A 43 24.05 -1.10 -2.24
N LYS A 44 23.08 -0.22 -1.92
CA LYS A 44 22.05 -0.50 -0.91
C LYS A 44 20.79 -1.04 -1.55
N VAL A 45 20.32 -2.15 -1.02
CA VAL A 45 19.06 -2.80 -1.42
C VAL A 45 17.92 -2.29 -0.54
N PHE A 46 16.85 -1.81 -1.18
CA PHE A 46 15.61 -1.36 -0.54
C PHE A 46 14.46 -2.22 -1.04
N LYS A 47 13.81 -2.95 -0.14
CA LYS A 47 12.58 -3.68 -0.42
C LYS A 47 11.41 -2.80 0.02
N LEU A 48 10.59 -2.39 -0.94
CA LEU A 48 9.45 -1.50 -0.72
C LEU A 48 8.16 -2.20 -1.19
N HIS A 49 7.08 -1.93 -0.49
CA HIS A 49 5.75 -2.45 -0.64
C HIS A 49 4.77 -1.33 -0.89
N LEU A 50 4.60 -0.39 0.06
CA LEU A 50 3.64 0.71 -0.04
C LEU A 50 4.26 1.96 -0.66
N LEU A 51 5.45 2.34 -0.20
CA LEU A 51 6.13 3.54 -0.66
C LEU A 51 6.47 3.45 -2.17
N PRO A 52 6.19 4.50 -2.97
CA PRO A 52 6.64 4.56 -4.35
C PRO A 52 8.17 4.52 -4.48
N SER A 53 8.71 3.89 -5.54
CA SER A 53 10.16 3.72 -5.74
C SER A 53 10.95 5.03 -5.66
N GLY A 54 10.36 6.16 -6.08
CA GLY A 54 11.00 7.48 -6.06
C GLY A 54 11.44 7.96 -4.67
N VAL A 55 10.94 7.34 -3.60
CA VAL A 55 11.28 7.75 -2.23
C VAL A 55 12.77 7.62 -1.93
N VAL A 56 13.46 6.61 -2.49
CA VAL A 56 14.91 6.42 -2.27
C VAL A 56 15.75 7.49 -2.97
N ARG A 57 15.19 8.13 -4.00
CA ARG A 57 15.78 9.26 -4.73
C ARG A 57 15.36 10.62 -4.17
N LYS A 58 14.74 10.65 -2.99
CA LYS A 58 14.24 11.86 -2.31
C LYS A 58 13.22 12.66 -3.16
N LYS A 59 12.56 12.00 -4.11
CA LYS A 59 11.51 12.60 -4.94
C LYS A 59 10.21 12.74 -4.14
N ARG A 60 9.30 13.60 -4.60
CA ARG A 60 7.98 13.73 -4.01
C ARG A 60 7.17 12.47 -4.37
N SER A 61 6.96 11.62 -3.38
CA SER A 61 6.23 10.38 -3.53
C SER A 61 4.78 10.56 -3.10
N LEU A 62 3.83 10.09 -3.90
CA LEU A 62 2.40 10.21 -3.60
C LEU A 62 1.72 8.83 -3.60
N ILE A 63 0.82 8.62 -2.64
CA ILE A 63 -0.10 7.48 -2.60
C ILE A 63 -1.50 8.01 -2.94
N GLY A 64 -2.04 7.57 -4.07
CA GLY A 64 -3.36 7.97 -4.55
C GLY A 64 -4.51 7.23 -3.88
N THR A 65 -5.73 7.74 -4.05
CA THR A 65 -6.96 7.16 -3.48
C THR A 65 -7.20 5.71 -3.85
N GLY A 66 -6.69 5.23 -5.00
CA GLY A 66 -6.88 3.86 -5.45
C GLY A 66 -6.10 2.81 -4.66
N VAL A 67 -5.25 3.21 -3.71
CA VAL A 67 -4.44 2.28 -2.89
C VAL A 67 -5.22 1.82 -1.65
N SER A 68 -5.02 0.57 -1.24
CA SER A 68 -5.36 0.04 0.07
C SER A 68 -4.12 0.12 0.97
N LEU A 69 -4.15 1.03 1.94
CA LEU A 69 -3.00 1.41 2.75
C LEU A 69 -3.07 0.71 4.12
N ASP A 70 -2.03 -0.06 4.45
CA ASP A 70 -1.82 -0.55 5.82
C ASP A 70 -0.90 0.43 6.57
N PRO A 71 -1.40 1.18 7.58
CA PRO A 71 -0.60 2.17 8.30
C PRO A 71 0.61 1.55 9.01
N ARG A 72 0.52 0.28 9.43
CA ARG A 72 1.59 -0.42 10.15
C ARG A 72 2.76 -0.69 9.21
N VAL A 73 2.46 -1.22 8.02
CA VAL A 73 3.46 -1.47 6.98
C VAL A 73 4.07 -0.16 6.52
N LEU A 74 3.25 0.87 6.27
CA LEU A 74 3.75 2.17 5.85
C LEU A 74 4.73 2.76 6.88
N LYS A 75 4.37 2.69 8.17
CA LYS A 75 5.24 3.16 9.25
C LYS A 75 6.56 2.41 9.27
N GLN A 76 6.53 1.07 9.20
CA GLN A 76 7.73 0.23 9.17
C GLN A 76 8.66 0.60 8.01
N GLU A 77 8.11 0.85 6.82
CA GLU A 77 8.91 1.26 5.66
C GLU A 77 9.53 2.65 5.82
N ILE A 78 8.75 3.60 6.35
CA ILE A 78 9.24 4.96 6.62
C ILE A 78 10.38 4.92 7.64
N ASP A 79 10.21 4.16 8.73
CA ASP A 79 11.23 4.06 9.77
C ASP A 79 12.49 3.37 9.25
N GLY A 80 12.36 2.28 8.50
CA GLY A 80 13.51 1.61 7.88
C GLY A 80 14.27 2.48 6.86
N LEU A 81 13.61 3.46 6.21
CA LEU A 81 14.29 4.46 5.39
C LEU A 81 14.97 5.55 6.23
N LYS A 82 14.33 6.00 7.32
CA LYS A 82 14.91 6.99 8.25
C LYS A 82 16.18 6.47 8.90
N GLU A 83 16.20 5.22 9.36
CA GLU A 83 17.39 4.56 9.93
C GLU A 83 18.56 4.54 8.95
N LYS A 84 18.28 4.50 7.64
CA LYS A 84 19.28 4.54 6.57
C LYS A 84 19.65 5.97 6.14
N GLY A 85 19.16 6.99 6.84
CA GLY A 85 19.42 8.41 6.56
C GLY A 85 18.63 8.98 5.38
N ILE A 86 17.54 8.32 4.96
CA ILE A 86 16.71 8.76 3.83
C ILE A 86 15.49 9.51 4.38
N LYS A 87 15.39 10.80 4.04
CA LYS A 87 14.22 11.62 4.34
C LYS A 87 13.08 11.27 3.37
N VAL A 88 11.94 10.86 3.92
CA VAL A 88 10.74 10.53 3.15
C VAL A 88 9.94 11.81 2.86
N ASN A 89 9.70 12.10 1.59
CA ASN A 89 8.82 13.18 1.12
C ASN A 89 7.51 12.59 0.57
N LEU A 90 6.59 12.23 1.47
CA LEU A 90 5.37 11.50 1.13
C LEU A 90 4.12 12.40 1.20
N GLY A 91 3.21 12.23 0.25
CA GLY A 91 1.82 12.68 0.32
C GLY A 91 0.87 11.50 0.19
N ILE A 92 -0.23 11.52 0.94
CA ILE A 92 -1.26 10.46 0.92
C ILE A 92 -2.59 11.14 0.60
N ASP A 93 -3.32 10.62 -0.38
CA ASP A 93 -4.68 11.08 -0.65
C ASP A 93 -5.56 10.76 0.57
N PRO A 94 -6.30 11.74 1.14
CA PRO A 94 -7.15 11.53 2.30
C PRO A 94 -8.22 10.44 2.08
N ARG A 95 -8.58 10.15 0.83
CA ARG A 95 -9.60 9.16 0.45
C ARG A 95 -9.02 7.75 0.24
N CYS A 96 -7.75 7.54 0.55
CA CYS A 96 -7.12 6.22 0.54
C CYS A 96 -7.80 5.30 1.56
N GLN A 97 -8.07 4.05 1.18
CA GLN A 97 -8.73 3.09 2.09
C GLN A 97 -7.70 2.47 3.04
N ILE A 98 -8.12 2.21 4.28
CA ILE A 98 -7.26 1.68 5.33
C ILE A 98 -7.46 0.18 5.48
N ILE A 99 -6.36 -0.56 5.42
CA ILE A 99 -6.34 -1.97 5.74
C ILE A 99 -6.38 -2.11 7.26
N MET A 100 -7.57 -2.42 7.75
CA MET A 100 -7.83 -2.74 9.16
C MET A 100 -7.43 -4.19 9.51
N PRO A 101 -7.19 -4.50 10.81
CA PRO A 101 -6.74 -5.82 11.23
C PRO A 101 -7.65 -6.98 10.80
N TRP A 102 -8.98 -6.78 10.83
CA TRP A 102 -9.94 -7.82 10.42
C TRP A 102 -9.85 -8.18 8.94
N HIS A 103 -9.42 -7.26 8.07
CA HIS A 103 -9.22 -7.61 6.66
C HIS A 103 -8.20 -8.72 6.48
N ASN A 104 -7.12 -8.72 7.27
CA ASN A 104 -6.11 -9.78 7.21
C ASN A 104 -6.71 -11.12 7.66
N VAL A 105 -7.51 -11.11 8.72
CA VAL A 105 -8.18 -12.32 9.25
C VAL A 105 -9.18 -12.87 8.23
N ILE A 106 -9.99 -12.00 7.61
CA ILE A 106 -10.96 -12.39 6.56
C ILE A 106 -10.24 -12.97 5.35
N ASP A 107 -9.14 -12.35 4.91
CA ASP A 107 -8.34 -12.81 3.76
C ASP A 107 -7.79 -14.22 4.02
N ILE A 108 -7.18 -14.44 5.19
CA ILE A 108 -6.67 -15.75 5.62
C ILE A 108 -7.80 -16.78 5.72
N GLY A 109 -8.89 -16.45 6.43
CA GLY A 109 -10.01 -17.37 6.63
C GLY A 109 -10.70 -17.78 5.32
N LYS A 110 -10.81 -16.86 4.35
CA LYS A 110 -11.35 -17.19 3.01
C LYS A 110 -10.45 -18.16 2.26
N GLU A 111 -9.14 -17.93 2.26
CA GLU A 111 -8.18 -18.83 1.62
C GLU A 111 -8.21 -20.23 2.25
N GLU A 112 -8.29 -20.31 3.59
CA GLU A 112 -8.35 -21.58 4.32
C GLU A 112 -9.67 -22.33 4.07
N ALA A 113 -10.78 -21.61 3.99
CA ALA A 113 -12.09 -22.19 3.69
C ALA A 113 -12.16 -22.77 2.26
N LEU A 114 -11.47 -22.16 1.30
CA LEU A 114 -11.45 -22.61 -0.10
C LEU A 114 -10.52 -23.82 -0.35
N LYS A 115 -9.61 -24.13 0.57
CA LYS A 115 -8.66 -25.27 0.49
C LYS A 115 -7.96 -25.33 -0.88
N GLU A 116 -8.22 -26.37 -1.68
CA GLU A 116 -7.61 -26.59 -3.00
C GLU A 116 -8.08 -25.59 -4.07
N LYS A 117 -9.16 -24.85 -3.82
CA LYS A 117 -9.70 -23.81 -4.71
C LYS A 117 -9.31 -22.41 -4.25
N ASN A 118 -8.28 -22.28 -3.42
CA ASN A 118 -7.79 -20.99 -2.98
C ASN A 118 -7.26 -20.16 -4.16
N ILE A 119 -7.22 -18.85 -3.98
CA ILE A 119 -6.78 -17.91 -5.02
C ILE A 119 -5.25 -17.74 -4.96
N GLY A 120 -4.64 -18.00 -3.80
CA GLY A 120 -3.23 -17.71 -3.56
C GLY A 120 -3.01 -16.24 -3.22
N THR A 121 -3.86 -15.66 -2.36
CA THR A 121 -3.73 -14.25 -1.99
C THR A 121 -2.45 -14.00 -1.18
N THR A 122 -2.01 -12.74 -1.13
CA THR A 122 -0.86 -12.36 -0.30
C THR A 122 -1.18 -12.37 1.20
N ARG A 123 -2.43 -12.68 1.61
CA ARG A 123 -2.90 -12.69 3.02
C ARG A 123 -2.63 -11.36 3.75
N ARG A 124 -2.79 -10.26 3.01
CA ARG A 124 -2.51 -8.89 3.46
C ARG A 124 -3.76 -8.03 3.57
N GLY A 125 -4.95 -8.61 3.42
CA GLY A 125 -6.22 -7.91 3.58
C GLY A 125 -6.57 -6.98 2.43
N VAL A 126 -5.82 -7.00 1.32
CA VAL A 126 -6.05 -6.11 0.17
C VAL A 126 -7.41 -6.39 -0.47
N GLY A 127 -7.74 -7.66 -0.72
CA GLY A 127 -9.03 -8.06 -1.30
C GLY A 127 -10.22 -7.61 -0.44
N PRO A 128 -10.28 -7.99 0.86
CA PRO A 128 -11.34 -7.53 1.76
C PRO A 128 -11.43 -5.99 1.87
N CYS A 129 -10.29 -5.28 1.91
CA CYS A 129 -10.30 -3.82 1.94
C CYS A 129 -10.91 -3.18 0.67
N TYR A 130 -10.66 -3.76 -0.51
CA TYR A 130 -11.35 -3.35 -1.74
C TYR A 130 -12.85 -3.70 -1.72
N ALA A 131 -13.23 -4.81 -1.08
CA ALA A 131 -14.63 -5.17 -0.91
C ALA A 131 -15.36 -4.13 -0.05
N ASP A 132 -14.77 -3.71 1.08
CA ASP A 132 -15.33 -2.66 1.94
C ASP A 132 -15.46 -1.32 1.23
N ARG A 133 -14.49 -0.99 0.36
CA ARG A 133 -14.57 0.18 -0.53
C ARG A 133 -15.76 0.08 -1.47
N ALA A 134 -15.94 -1.06 -2.14
CA ALA A 134 -17.04 -1.27 -3.08
C ALA A 134 -18.40 -1.25 -2.37
N SER A 135 -18.46 -1.79 -1.15
CA SER A 135 -19.63 -1.78 -0.28
C SER A 135 -19.89 -0.43 0.38
N ARG A 136 -18.99 0.56 0.23
CA ARG A 136 -19.09 1.91 0.80
C ARG A 136 -19.04 1.96 2.33
N ILE A 137 -18.48 0.92 2.96
CA ILE A 137 -18.38 0.79 4.43
C ILE A 137 -16.94 0.99 4.95
N GLY A 138 -15.97 0.99 4.04
CA GLY A 138 -14.55 1.07 4.39
C GLY A 138 -14.13 2.35 5.11
N ILE A 139 -13.10 2.19 5.95
CA ILE A 139 -12.43 3.27 6.68
C ILE A 139 -11.37 3.88 5.77
N ARG A 140 -11.39 5.21 5.64
CA ARG A 140 -10.47 5.99 4.83
C ARG A 140 -9.44 6.70 5.71
N PHE A 141 -8.37 7.19 5.08
CA PHE A 141 -7.29 7.89 5.79
C PHE A 141 -7.78 9.16 6.48
N ASP A 142 -8.71 9.91 5.88
CA ASP A 142 -9.34 11.07 6.52
C ASP A 142 -10.20 10.70 7.73
N ASP A 143 -10.76 9.50 7.80
CA ASP A 143 -11.49 9.07 8.99
C ASP A 143 -10.56 8.96 10.21
N LEU A 144 -9.27 8.66 10.01
CA LEU A 144 -8.30 8.50 11.11
C LEU A 144 -8.01 9.79 11.89
N VAL A 145 -8.31 10.96 11.32
CA VAL A 145 -8.10 12.25 11.99
C VAL A 145 -9.35 12.77 12.71
N ASP A 146 -10.50 12.12 12.52
CA ASP A 146 -11.76 12.47 13.18
C ASP A 146 -12.19 11.28 14.05
N GLU A 147 -11.88 11.37 15.35
CA GLU A 147 -12.12 10.29 16.31
C GLU A 147 -13.59 9.89 16.39
N LYS A 148 -14.52 10.85 16.30
CA LYS A 148 -15.96 10.57 16.35
C LYS A 148 -16.40 9.78 15.13
N ARG A 149 -16.03 10.26 13.93
CA ARG A 149 -16.35 9.58 12.68
C ARG A 149 -15.69 8.21 12.58
N LEU A 150 -14.45 8.08 13.05
CA LEU A 150 -13.77 6.80 13.11
C LEU A 150 -14.53 5.82 13.99
N LYS A 151 -14.91 6.24 15.21
CA LYS A 151 -15.66 5.40 16.14
C LYS A 151 -16.98 4.92 15.54
N GLU A 152 -17.78 5.80 14.95
CA GLU A 152 -19.04 5.43 14.30
C GLU A 152 -18.84 4.37 13.20
N LYS A 153 -17.77 4.49 12.41
CA LYS A 153 -17.43 3.48 11.40
C LYS A 153 -16.89 2.18 11.98
N LEU A 154 -16.13 2.25 13.08
CA LEU A 154 -15.65 1.07 13.79
C LEU A 154 -16.83 0.28 14.35
N ASP A 155 -17.74 0.93 15.06
CA ASP A 155 -18.93 0.31 15.65
C ASP A 155 -19.84 -0.32 14.58
N PHE A 156 -19.94 0.30 13.39
CA PHE A 156 -20.69 -0.27 12.27
C PHE A 156 -20.04 -1.52 11.66
N ASN A 157 -18.72 -1.50 11.46
CA ASN A 157 -17.99 -2.59 10.80
C ASN A 157 -17.60 -3.72 11.77
N TYR A 158 -17.51 -3.41 13.06
CA TYR A 158 -17.07 -4.29 14.13
C TYR A 158 -17.89 -4.03 15.41
N PRO A 159 -19.17 -4.41 15.41
CA PRO A 159 -20.07 -4.26 16.57
C PRO A 159 -19.70 -5.18 17.75
#